data_AF-A0A172Y210-F1
#
_entry.id   AF-A0A172Y210-F1
#
_cell.length_a   1.000
_cell.length_b   1.000
_cell.length_c   1.000
_cell.angle_alpha   90.00
_cell.angle_beta   90.00
_cell.angle_gamma   90.00
#
_symmetry.space_group_name_H-M   'P 1'
#
loop_
_entity.id
_entity.type
_entity.pdbx_description
1 polymer ?
#
loop_
_entity_poly.entity_id
_entity_poly.type
_entity_poly.pdbx_seq_one_letter_code
_entity_poly.pdbx_strand_id
1 'polypeptide(L)'
;MAVRTVEGNEAWRGAARSEASQWAATVDRFQSEPVRISHTPRFGLDRDARFFCMGSCFARNIEEHLIYRGANVLSKRVVSPKSEWPARANGFLNKFTTHSMLQELRWLETPPGDPQAHLTETANGWRDLHLTPGLQSSTLERALERRAWLAPNTSLG
;
A
#
# COMPACT_ATOMS: atom_id res chain seq x y z
N MET A 1 0.96 -32.64 -13.15
CA MET A 1 -0.05 -31.87 -12.41
C MET A 1 -0.97 -31.20 -13.41
N ALA A 2 -2.28 -31.46 -13.35
CA ALA A 2 -3.23 -30.81 -14.24
C ALA A 2 -3.42 -29.35 -13.78
N VAL A 3 -3.19 -28.39 -14.68
CA VAL A 3 -3.51 -26.98 -14.43
C VAL A 3 -5.02 -26.83 -14.60
N ARG A 4 -5.71 -26.39 -13.54
CA ARG A 4 -7.15 -26.09 -13.58
C ARG A 4 -7.34 -24.58 -13.65
N THR A 5 -8.00 -24.12 -14.70
CA THR A 5 -8.46 -22.74 -14.81
C THR A 5 -9.75 -22.59 -14.00
N VAL A 6 -9.84 -21.52 -13.20
CA VAL A 6 -11.00 -21.23 -12.36
C VAL A 6 -11.39 -19.78 -12.57
N GLU A 7 -12.70 -19.51 -12.58
CA GLU A 7 -13.24 -18.15 -12.71
C GLU A 7 -12.82 -17.27 -11.53
N GLY A 8 -12.47 -16.01 -11.78
CA GLY A 8 -11.85 -15.14 -10.77
C GLY A 8 -12.68 -14.96 -9.50
N ASN A 9 -14.01 -14.90 -9.63
CA ASN A 9 -14.92 -14.80 -8.48
C ASN A 9 -15.06 -16.12 -7.69
N GLU A 10 -14.86 -17.27 -8.34
CA GLU A 10 -14.79 -18.58 -7.68
C GLU A 10 -13.45 -18.73 -6.95
N ALA A 11 -12.35 -18.34 -7.60
CA ALA A 11 -11.02 -18.31 -7.01
C ALA A 11 -10.96 -17.43 -5.77
N TRP A 12 -11.55 -16.23 -5.81
CA TRP A 12 -11.61 -15.32 -4.66
C TRP A 12 -12.39 -15.89 -3.47
N ARG A 13 -13.55 -16.51 -3.74
CA ARG A 13 -14.37 -17.17 -2.70
C ARG A 13 -13.68 -18.39 -2.08
N GLY A 14 -12.87 -19.10 -2.87
CA GLY A 14 -12.07 -20.24 -2.41
C GLY A 14 -10.82 -19.83 -1.63
N ALA A 15 -10.13 -18.75 -2.05
CA ALA A 15 -8.89 -18.29 -1.42
C ALA A 15 -9.05 -17.96 0.06
N ALA A 16 -10.16 -17.30 0.44
CA ALA A 16 -10.45 -16.95 1.84
C ALA A 16 -10.80 -18.15 2.73
N ARG A 17 -11.14 -19.31 2.15
CA ARG A 17 -11.53 -20.55 2.87
C ARG A 17 -10.44 -21.61 2.86
N SER A 18 -9.36 -21.39 2.14
CA SER A 18 -8.27 -22.35 2.04
C SER A 18 -7.46 -22.39 3.35
N GLU A 19 -7.31 -23.55 3.98
CA GLU A 19 -6.41 -23.70 5.13
C GLU A 19 -4.97 -23.30 4.78
N ALA A 20 -4.55 -23.49 3.52
CA ALA A 20 -3.25 -23.06 3.03
C ALA A 20 -3.08 -21.54 2.95
N SER A 21 -4.17 -20.77 3.10
CA SER A 21 -4.14 -19.30 3.20
C SER A 21 -3.91 -18.79 4.64
N GLN A 22 -3.91 -19.68 5.63
CA GLN A 22 -3.74 -19.33 7.04
C GLN A 22 -2.28 -19.57 7.49
N TRP A 23 -1.63 -18.50 7.95
CA TRP A 23 -0.25 -18.50 8.43
C TRP A 23 0.00 -19.50 9.58
N ALA A 24 -0.99 -19.75 10.44
CA ALA A 24 -0.88 -20.69 11.55
C ALA A 24 -0.62 -22.14 11.08
N ALA A 25 -1.20 -22.55 9.95
CA ALA A 25 -1.04 -23.89 9.39
C ALA A 25 0.31 -24.11 8.69
N THR A 26 1.17 -23.09 8.63
CA THR A 26 2.43 -23.13 7.89
C THR A 26 3.66 -22.85 8.74
N VAL A 27 3.50 -22.73 10.06
CA VAL A 27 4.64 -22.52 10.99
C VAL A 27 5.66 -23.66 10.90
N ASP A 28 5.20 -24.90 10.68
CA ASP A 28 6.06 -26.07 10.48
C ASP A 28 6.89 -26.02 9.19
N ARG A 29 6.58 -25.11 8.26
CA ARG A 29 7.42 -24.89 7.06
C ARG A 29 8.71 -24.14 7.37
N PHE A 30 8.84 -23.57 8.57
CA PHE A 30 10.06 -22.91 9.05
C PHE A 30 10.94 -23.85 9.90
N GLN A 31 10.69 -25.17 9.89
CA GLN A 31 11.50 -26.15 10.63
C GLN A 31 12.94 -26.31 10.10
N SER A 32 13.24 -25.84 8.89
CA SER A 32 14.60 -25.75 8.38
C SER A 32 15.24 -24.40 8.72
N GLU A 33 16.54 -24.39 9.01
CA GLU A 33 17.30 -23.14 9.18
C GLU A 33 17.04 -22.21 7.97
N PRO A 34 16.71 -20.93 8.19
CA PRO A 34 16.45 -20.00 7.09
C PRO A 34 17.65 -19.96 6.14
N VAL A 35 17.38 -19.96 4.83
CA VAL A 35 18.45 -19.80 3.84
C VAL A 35 19.13 -18.45 4.08
N ARG A 36 20.40 -18.49 4.48
CA ARG A 36 21.21 -17.28 4.65
C ARG A 36 21.57 -16.74 3.27
N ILE A 37 20.88 -15.68 2.86
CA ILE A 37 21.21 -14.98 1.63
C ILE A 37 22.47 -14.14 1.88
N SER A 38 23.61 -14.58 1.36
CA SER A 38 24.83 -13.77 1.28
C SER A 38 24.90 -13.12 -0.10
N HIS A 39 24.94 -11.80 -0.15
CA HIS A 39 25.07 -11.06 -1.41
C HIS A 39 26.01 -9.87 -1.25
N THR A 40 26.78 -9.58 -2.29
CA THR A 40 27.56 -8.35 -2.43
C THR A 40 26.86 -7.46 -3.45
N PRO A 41 26.23 -6.34 -3.04
CA PRO A 41 25.58 -5.42 -3.98
C PRO A 41 26.57 -4.93 -5.03
N ARG A 42 26.18 -4.95 -6.30
CA ARG A 42 26.99 -4.41 -7.41
C ARG A 42 26.77 -2.92 -7.65
N PHE A 43 25.90 -2.29 -6.87
CA PHE A 43 25.60 -0.87 -6.95
C PHE A 43 25.47 -0.30 -5.53
N GLY A 44 25.78 0.99 -5.39
CA GLY A 44 25.50 1.76 -4.19
C GLY A 44 24.20 2.55 -4.34
N LEU A 45 23.60 2.89 -3.20
CA LEU A 45 22.52 3.87 -3.14
C LEU A 45 23.12 5.17 -2.60
N ASP A 46 22.82 6.29 -3.23
CA ASP A 46 23.23 7.59 -2.73
C ASP A 46 22.52 7.91 -1.40
N ARG A 47 23.16 8.69 -0.53
CA ARG A 47 22.57 9.14 0.73
C ARG A 47 21.37 10.06 0.50
N ASP A 48 21.37 10.81 -0.59
CA ASP A 48 20.28 11.71 -0.98
C ASP A 48 19.20 11.03 -1.84
N ALA A 49 19.37 9.73 -2.12
CA ALA A 49 18.43 8.97 -2.92
C ALA A 49 17.02 9.03 -2.32
N ARG A 50 16.04 9.16 -3.21
CA ARG A 50 14.62 9.19 -2.86
C ARG A 50 14.03 7.81 -3.05
N PHE A 51 13.35 7.32 -2.04
CA PHE A 51 12.75 5.99 -2.03
C PHE A 51 11.23 6.10 -2.13
N PHE A 52 10.64 5.30 -2.99
CA PHE A 52 9.21 5.13 -3.08
C PHE A 52 8.88 3.65 -2.97
N CYS A 53 8.14 3.27 -1.93
CA CYS A 53 7.78 1.87 -1.69
C CYS A 53 6.30 1.64 -2.00
N MET A 54 6.01 0.57 -2.73
CA MET A 54 4.66 0.08 -3.01
C MET A 54 4.55 -1.38 -2.55
N GLY A 55 3.40 -1.75 -2.01
CA GLY A 55 3.14 -3.11 -1.54
C GLY A 55 2.42 -3.17 -0.20
N SER A 56 2.17 -4.39 0.24
CA SER A 56 1.50 -4.72 1.50
C SER A 56 2.50 -4.59 2.67
N CYS A 57 2.57 -5.58 3.57
CA CYS A 57 3.34 -5.49 4.81
C CYS A 57 4.87 -5.46 4.60
N PHE A 58 5.40 -6.13 3.58
CA PHE A 58 6.84 -6.14 3.32
C PHE A 58 7.36 -4.74 2.97
N ALA A 59 6.71 -4.07 2.02
CA ALA A 59 7.06 -2.71 1.62
C ALA A 59 7.01 -1.73 2.80
N ARG A 60 6.02 -1.85 3.69
CA ARG A 60 5.92 -1.00 4.89
C ARG A 60 7.12 -1.17 5.85
N ASN A 61 7.59 -2.40 6.03
CA ASN A 61 8.77 -2.64 6.86
C ASN A 61 10.03 -2.02 6.23
N ILE A 62 10.16 -2.09 4.91
CA ILE A 62 11.25 -1.42 4.19
C ILE A 62 11.16 0.11 4.35
N GLU A 63 9.98 0.71 4.22
CA GLU A 63 9.77 2.15 4.49
C GLU A 63 10.24 2.56 5.88
N GLU A 64 9.84 1.79 6.90
CA GLU A 64 10.19 2.04 8.30
C GLU A 64 11.71 1.97 8.53
N HIS A 65 12.38 0.95 7.99
CA HIS A 65 13.83 0.79 8.12
C HIS A 65 14.60 1.87 7.36
N LEU A 66 14.15 2.25 6.16
CA LEU A 66 14.76 3.34 5.39
C LEU A 66 14.66 4.67 6.14
N ILE A 67 13.49 5.00 6.70
CA ILE A 67 13.30 6.22 7.51
C ILE A 67 14.16 6.18 8.77
N TYR A 68 14.21 5.05 9.47
CA TYR A 68 15.06 4.89 10.65
C TYR A 68 16.54 5.17 10.34
N ARG A 69 16.96 4.91 9.10
CA ARG A 69 18.33 5.17 8.61
C ARG A 69 18.51 6.57 8.00
N GLY A 70 17.51 7.45 8.12
CA GLY A 70 17.54 8.83 7.63
C GLY A 70 17.30 9.00 6.13
N ALA A 71 16.85 7.95 5.43
CA ALA A 71 16.59 8.04 4.00
C ALA A 71 15.31 8.83 3.67
N ASN A 72 15.27 9.46 2.50
CA ASN A 72 14.12 10.22 2.03
C ASN A 72 13.05 9.29 1.43
N VAL A 73 12.09 8.84 2.26
CA VAL A 73 10.98 7.97 1.81
C VAL A 73 9.76 8.82 1.46
N LEU A 74 9.46 8.89 0.17
CA LEU A 74 8.37 9.67 -0.40
C LEU A 74 7.00 9.04 -0.10
N SER A 75 6.91 7.71 -0.10
CA SER A 75 5.64 6.98 0.03
C SER A 75 5.01 7.03 1.44
N LYS A 76 5.74 7.53 2.45
CA LYS A 76 5.32 7.62 3.87
C LYS A 76 4.94 9.04 4.33
N ARG A 77 4.88 10.02 3.43
CA ARG A 77 4.45 11.40 3.75
C ARG A 77 2.92 11.54 3.85
N VAL A 78 2.28 10.77 4.73
CA VAL A 78 0.84 10.89 5.01
C VAL A 78 0.63 11.18 6.48
N VAL A 79 -0.08 12.28 6.75
CA VAL A 79 -0.41 12.73 8.10
C VAL A 79 -1.93 12.62 8.26
N SER A 80 -2.39 11.45 8.69
CA SER A 80 -3.80 11.22 9.02
C SER A 80 -4.02 11.13 10.54
N PRO A 81 -5.18 11.57 11.07
CA PRO A 81 -5.52 11.43 12.48
C PRO A 81 -5.49 9.98 12.96
N LYS A 82 -5.15 9.75 14.24
CA LYS A 82 -5.09 8.40 14.86
C LYS A 82 -6.41 7.61 14.72
N SER A 83 -7.55 8.30 14.67
CA SER A 83 -8.87 7.69 14.49
C SER A 83 -9.04 6.96 13.15
N GLU A 84 -8.20 7.24 12.16
CA GLU A 84 -8.34 6.68 10.81
C GLU A 84 -7.57 5.37 10.61
N TRP A 85 -6.86 4.89 11.63
CA TRP A 85 -6.07 3.68 11.53
C TRP A 85 -5.91 2.95 12.87
N PRO A 86 -6.11 1.61 12.89
CA PRO A 86 -6.07 0.85 14.14
C PRO A 86 -4.63 0.69 14.66
N ALA A 87 -3.68 0.41 13.77
CA ALA A 87 -2.33 0.00 14.16
C ALA A 87 -1.23 0.99 13.76
N ARG A 88 -1.19 1.42 12.50
CA ARG A 88 -0.09 2.23 11.94
C ARG A 88 -0.62 3.45 11.18
N ALA A 89 0.05 4.59 11.26
CA ALA A 89 -0.38 5.83 10.60
C ALA A 89 -0.53 5.69 9.07
N ASN A 90 0.33 4.92 8.44
CA ASN A 90 0.25 4.60 7.01
C ASN A 90 -0.75 3.48 6.68
N GLY A 91 -1.39 2.86 7.69
CA GLY A 91 -2.46 1.87 7.52
C GLY A 91 -3.74 2.49 6.96
N PHE A 92 -3.83 3.82 6.94
CA PHE A 92 -4.83 4.59 6.21
C PHE A 92 -4.79 4.32 4.69
N LEU A 93 -3.58 4.07 4.15
CA LEU A 93 -3.33 3.90 2.73
C LEU A 93 -3.28 2.45 2.28
N ASN A 94 -3.83 2.22 1.10
CA ASN A 94 -3.71 0.99 0.35
C ASN A 94 -2.83 1.21 -0.88
N LYS A 95 -1.52 0.94 -0.78
CA LYS A 95 -0.56 1.08 -1.90
C LYS A 95 -0.17 -0.26 -2.51
N PHE A 96 -1.10 -1.21 -2.58
CA PHE A 96 -0.85 -2.55 -3.10
C PHE A 96 -1.95 -3.08 -4.03
N THR A 97 -2.98 -2.28 -4.31
CA THR A 97 -3.95 -2.62 -5.37
C THR A 97 -3.47 -2.07 -6.70
N THR A 98 -3.86 -2.72 -7.79
CA THR A 98 -3.56 -2.25 -9.14
C THR A 98 -3.98 -0.80 -9.36
N HIS A 99 -5.14 -0.39 -8.80
CA HIS A 99 -5.60 0.99 -8.88
C HIS A 99 -4.66 1.96 -8.17
N SER A 100 -4.32 1.69 -6.90
CA SER A 100 -3.41 2.54 -6.13
C SER A 100 -2.01 2.65 -6.75
N MET A 101 -1.46 1.53 -7.25
CA MET A 101 -0.16 1.53 -7.91
C MET A 101 -0.20 2.31 -9.22
N LEU A 102 -1.24 2.12 -10.05
CA LEU A 102 -1.41 2.87 -11.28
C LEU A 102 -1.55 4.38 -11.01
N GLN A 103 -2.27 4.77 -9.97
CA GLN A 103 -2.42 6.18 -9.59
C GLN A 103 -1.07 6.81 -9.21
N GLU A 104 -0.26 6.13 -8.39
CA GLU A 104 1.07 6.62 -8.01
C GLU A 104 2.00 6.75 -9.23
N LEU A 105 1.94 5.81 -10.17
CA LEU A 105 2.70 5.90 -11.42
C LEU A 105 2.25 7.08 -12.29
N ARG A 106 0.94 7.30 -12.43
CA ARG A 106 0.40 8.44 -13.19
C ARG A 106 0.83 9.78 -12.59
N TRP A 107 0.94 9.86 -11.27
CA TRP A 107 1.42 11.06 -10.59
C TRP A 107 2.89 11.39 -10.83
N LEU A 108 3.71 10.41 -11.24
CA LEU A 108 5.08 10.68 -11.69
C LEU A 108 5.12 11.43 -13.02
N GLU A 109 4.14 11.19 -13.89
CA GLU A 109 4.05 11.83 -15.21
C GLU A 109 3.28 13.15 -15.15
N THR A 110 2.17 13.17 -14.42
CA THR A 110 1.29 14.33 -14.29
C THR A 110 0.89 14.51 -12.83
N PRO A 111 1.32 15.60 -12.18
CA PRO A 111 0.93 15.88 -10.80
C PRO A 111 -0.59 15.82 -10.63
N PRO A 112 -1.09 15.40 -9.45
CA PRO A 112 -2.52 15.36 -9.18
C PRO A 112 -3.18 16.71 -9.49
N GLY A 113 -4.22 16.66 -10.32
CA GLY A 113 -5.07 17.80 -10.63
C GLY A 113 -6.22 17.93 -9.62
N ASP A 114 -7.45 17.96 -10.11
CA ASP A 114 -8.64 17.97 -9.26
C ASP A 114 -8.69 16.75 -8.32
N PRO A 115 -8.71 16.94 -6.99
CA PRO A 115 -8.81 15.85 -6.02
C PRO A 115 -10.06 14.98 -6.20
N GLN A 116 -11.18 15.56 -6.66
CA GLN A 116 -12.43 14.82 -6.86
C GLN A 116 -12.34 13.82 -8.02
N ALA A 117 -11.54 14.12 -9.07
CA ALA A 117 -11.33 13.25 -10.23
C ALA A 117 -10.70 11.89 -9.87
N HIS A 118 -10.23 11.75 -8.63
CA HIS A 118 -9.64 10.53 -8.11
C HIS A 118 -10.56 9.76 -7.14
N LEU A 119 -11.77 10.26 -6.93
CA LEU A 119 -12.80 9.61 -6.15
C LEU A 119 -13.75 8.85 -7.08
N THR A 120 -14.23 7.71 -6.61
CA THR A 120 -15.24 6.90 -7.29
C THR A 120 -16.57 7.07 -6.57
N GLU A 121 -17.61 7.45 -7.29
CA GLU A 121 -18.97 7.47 -6.77
C GLU A 121 -19.52 6.03 -6.64
N THR A 122 -20.21 5.78 -5.55
CA THR A 122 -20.83 4.48 -5.20
C THR A 122 -22.25 4.71 -4.73
N ALA A 123 -23.07 3.65 -4.64
CA ALA A 123 -24.43 3.74 -4.10
C ALA A 123 -24.50 4.30 -2.66
N ASN A 124 -23.40 4.22 -1.90
CA ASN A 124 -23.30 4.65 -0.51
C ASN A 124 -22.45 5.92 -0.34
N GLY A 125 -22.28 6.71 -1.41
CA GLY A 125 -21.46 7.93 -1.41
C GLY A 125 -20.13 7.75 -2.15
N TRP A 126 -19.08 8.44 -1.71
CA TRP A 126 -17.81 8.57 -2.42
C TRP A 126 -16.72 7.70 -1.80
N ARG A 127 -15.90 7.09 -2.67
CA ARG A 127 -14.83 6.18 -2.30
C ARG A 127 -13.50 6.60 -2.92
N ASP A 128 -12.46 6.65 -2.10
CA ASP A 128 -11.09 6.75 -2.57
C ASP A 128 -10.45 5.36 -2.59
N LEU A 129 -10.07 4.91 -3.78
CA LEU A 129 -9.47 3.59 -3.99
C LEU A 129 -7.99 3.51 -3.55
N HIS A 130 -7.40 4.65 -3.19
CA HIS A 130 -6.07 4.73 -2.57
C HIS A 130 -6.12 4.44 -1.06
N LEU A 131 -7.31 4.39 -0.46
CA LEU A 131 -7.49 4.12 0.96
C LEU A 131 -7.63 2.63 1.26
N THR A 132 -7.31 2.25 2.50
CA THR A 132 -7.50 0.87 2.98
C THR A 132 -8.95 0.39 2.79
N PRO A 133 -9.18 -0.87 2.39
CA PRO A 133 -10.53 -1.43 2.23
C PRO A 133 -11.40 -1.33 3.49
N GLY A 134 -10.79 -1.23 4.68
CA GLY A 134 -11.51 -1.08 5.95
C GLY A 134 -12.23 0.27 6.11
N LEU A 135 -11.82 1.31 5.38
CA LEU A 135 -12.53 2.59 5.37
C LEU A 135 -13.73 2.48 4.42
N GLN A 136 -14.91 2.87 4.86
CA GLN A 136 -16.12 2.82 4.03
C GLN A 136 -16.24 4.04 3.12
N SER A 137 -17.14 3.98 2.15
CA SER A 137 -17.59 5.17 1.41
C SER A 137 -18.11 6.24 2.39
N SER A 138 -17.94 7.50 2.03
CA SER A 138 -18.32 8.65 2.86
C SER A 138 -18.98 9.74 2.02
N THR A 139 -19.36 10.86 2.65
CA THR A 139 -19.74 12.07 1.90
C THR A 139 -18.57 12.53 1.02
N LEU A 140 -18.88 13.29 -0.03
CA LEU A 140 -17.88 13.89 -0.90
C LEU A 140 -16.91 14.76 -0.09
N GLU A 141 -17.45 15.58 0.81
CA GLU A 141 -16.68 16.43 1.72
C GLU A 141 -15.66 15.63 2.54
N ARG A 142 -16.10 14.53 3.18
CA ARG A 142 -15.20 13.69 3.97
C ARG A 142 -14.15 12.97 3.11
N ALA A 143 -14.50 12.60 1.89
CA ALA A 143 -13.58 11.97 0.96
C ALA A 143 -12.49 12.97 0.50
N LEU A 144 -12.86 14.23 0.23
CA LEU A 144 -11.93 15.30 -0.10
C LEU A 144 -11.04 15.68 1.09
N GLU A 145 -11.60 15.76 2.30
CA GLU A 145 -10.84 16.02 3.53
C GLU A 145 -9.74 14.96 3.74
N ARG A 146 -10.11 13.68 3.61
CA ARG A 146 -9.16 12.56 3.67
C ARG A 146 -8.05 12.67 2.63
N ARG A 147 -8.39 13.15 1.43
CA ARG A 147 -7.46 13.29 0.32
C ARG A 147 -6.45 14.41 0.54
N ALA A 148 -6.82 15.45 1.27
CA ALA A 148 -5.90 16.51 1.67
C ALA A 148 -4.72 15.98 2.52
N TRP A 149 -4.90 14.90 3.28
CA TRP A 149 -3.82 14.25 4.03
C TRP A 149 -2.85 13.44 3.17
N LEU A 150 -3.22 13.16 1.92
CA LEU A 150 -2.42 12.41 0.95
C LEU A 150 -1.59 13.33 0.05
N ALA A 151 -1.99 14.59 -0.07
CA ALA A 151 -1.29 15.55 -0.91
C ALA A 151 0.13 15.74 -0.38
N PRO A 152 1.15 15.75 -1.27
CA PRO A 152 2.48 16.16 -0.86
C PRO A 152 2.37 17.59 -0.33
N ASN A 153 2.80 17.84 0.90
CA ASN A 153 3.07 19.21 1.35
C ASN A 153 3.93 19.86 0.26
N THR A 154 3.37 20.84 -0.42
CA THR A 154 4.01 21.66 -1.44
C THR A 154 5.04 22.54 -0.74
N SER A 155 6.11 21.92 -0.29
CA SER A 155 7.29 22.57 0.27
C SER A 155 8.49 21.65 -0.02
N LEU A 156 8.76 21.50 -1.31
CA LEU A 156 10.11 21.22 -1.80
C LEU A 156 10.67 22.58 -2.25
N GLY A 157 10.99 23.40 -1.26
CA GLY A 157 11.97 24.48 -1.34
C GLY A 157 13.19 24.05 -0.55
#